data_AF-A0A7U6M1R1-F1
#
_entry.id   AF-A0A7U6M1R1-F1
#
_cell.length_a   1.000
_cell.length_b   1.000
_cell.length_c   1.000
_cell.angle_alpha   90.00
_cell.angle_beta   90.00
_cell.angle_gamma   90.00
#
_symmetry.space_group_name_H-M   'P 1'
#
loop_
_entity.id
_entity.type
_entity.pdbx_description
1 polymer ?
#
loop_
_entity_poly.entity_id
_entity_poly.type
_entity_poly.pdbx_seq_one_letter_code
_entity_poly.pdbx_strand_id
1 'polypeptide(L)'
;MAYDFARNGIIDLLGLLGGTTPKAVPIYMRTQIGSNVAAGLYQENLTVAWSWDYCSGIGALGICLGRDVGSGTKTLNVSLTVTNDCQITTPDISFSSAPVVAGFGTVSQSLNVSCTKGSNYTVGLDDGQNVSGGRRRMKSSANNYLAYDIFKSAGTVRWGSSGAARRASTDADVNPGAGTGIGSQVFNYNAKVYTDQATPPAATYSDSVILDVQF
;
A
#
# COMPACT_ATOMS: atom_id res chain seq x y z
N MET A 1 17.81 -19.44 25.61
CA MET A 1 18.96 -18.52 25.44
C MET A 1 19.07 -17.72 26.74
N ALA A 2 20.20 -17.82 27.44
CA ALA A 2 20.46 -17.02 28.62
C ALA A 2 21.06 -15.69 28.17
N TYR A 3 20.46 -14.57 28.58
CA TYR A 3 20.95 -13.24 28.25
C TYR A 3 21.49 -12.62 29.53
N ASP A 4 22.76 -12.23 29.52
CA ASP A 4 23.38 -11.49 30.62
C ASP A 4 23.14 -9.99 30.39
N PHE A 5 22.35 -9.38 31.27
CA PHE A 5 22.03 -7.96 31.22
C PHE A 5 22.82 -7.15 32.25
N ALA A 6 23.79 -7.74 32.94
CA ALA A 6 24.61 -7.04 33.93
C ALA A 6 25.50 -5.97 33.26
N ARG A 7 25.64 -4.81 33.91
CA ARG A 7 26.74 -3.90 33.56
C ARG A 7 27.99 -4.47 34.22
N ASN A 8 28.93 -5.00 33.45
CA ASN A 8 30.24 -5.43 33.96
C ASN A 8 31.18 -4.22 34.13
N GLY A 9 30.75 -3.19 34.87
CA GLY A 9 31.50 -1.94 35.08
C GLY A 9 31.95 -1.78 36.53
N ILE A 10 33.21 -1.39 36.74
CA ILE A 10 33.85 -1.21 38.07
C ILE A 10 33.13 -0.21 38.99
N ILE A 11 32.25 0.62 38.42
CA ILE A 11 31.49 1.67 39.10
C ILE A 11 30.27 1.10 39.83
N ASP A 12 29.75 -0.06 39.39
CA ASP A 12 28.65 -0.79 40.05
C ASP A 12 29.15 -1.58 41.27
N LEU A 13 30.42 -2.01 41.25
CA LEU A 13 31.11 -2.71 42.35
C LEU A 13 31.19 -1.87 43.65
N LEU A 14 31.06 -0.55 43.55
CA LEU A 14 31.15 0.39 44.68
C LEU A 14 29.77 0.87 45.20
N GLY A 15 28.65 0.40 44.62
CA GLY A 15 27.30 0.71 45.13
C GLY A 15 26.94 2.20 45.18
N LEU A 16 27.65 3.06 44.44
CA LEU A 16 27.62 4.52 44.63
C LEU A 16 26.40 5.21 44.01
N LEU A 17 25.63 4.53 43.15
CA LEU A 17 24.38 5.05 42.58
C LEU A 17 23.35 3.92 42.60
N GLY A 18 22.45 3.93 43.57
CA GLY A 18 21.34 2.97 43.74
C GLY A 18 20.27 3.04 42.64
N GLY A 19 20.69 2.93 41.38
CA GLY A 19 19.82 3.04 40.22
C GLY A 19 19.21 1.70 39.84
N THR A 20 18.07 1.34 40.41
CA THR A 20 17.19 0.28 39.89
C THR A 20 16.53 0.77 38.60
N THR A 21 17.32 0.92 37.52
CA THR A 21 16.78 1.23 36.20
C THR A 21 16.08 -0.03 35.68
N PRO A 22 14.77 0.00 35.39
CA PRO A 22 14.08 -1.14 34.82
C PRO A 22 14.76 -1.52 33.50
N LYS A 23 15.40 -2.68 33.45
CA LYS A 23 15.99 -3.21 32.22
C LYS A 23 14.85 -3.85 31.41
N ALA A 24 14.34 -3.13 30.42
CA ALA A 24 13.35 -3.67 29.50
C ALA A 24 14.02 -4.66 28.54
N VAL A 25 13.45 -5.87 28.40
CA VAL A 25 13.84 -6.83 27.38
C VAL A 25 13.01 -6.54 26.12
N PRO A 26 13.60 -6.04 25.02
CA PRO A 26 12.83 -5.77 23.82
C PRO A 26 12.41 -7.09 23.15
N ILE A 27 11.11 -7.27 22.97
CA ILE A 27 10.55 -8.36 22.17
C ILE A 27 10.20 -7.79 20.79
N TYR A 28 10.80 -8.37 19.76
CA TYR A 28 10.51 -8.01 18.38
C TYR A 28 9.60 -9.06 17.76
N MET A 29 8.52 -8.61 17.14
CA MET A 29 7.60 -9.45 16.38
C MET A 29 7.74 -9.10 14.90
N ARG A 30 7.61 -10.11 14.05
CA ARG A 30 7.60 -9.93 12.60
C ARG A 30 6.39 -10.63 12.02
N THR A 31 5.77 -10.03 11.02
CA THR A 31 4.78 -10.72 10.21
C THR A 31 5.49 -11.72 9.29
N GLN A 32 4.79 -12.79 8.92
CA GLN A 32 5.28 -13.72 7.91
C GLN A 32 4.84 -13.24 6.52
N ILE A 33 5.77 -13.28 5.56
CA ILE A 33 5.51 -12.90 4.16
C ILE A 33 4.54 -13.92 3.54
N GLY A 34 3.57 -13.45 2.78
CA GLY A 34 2.61 -14.28 2.04
C GLY A 34 1.23 -14.45 2.70
N SER A 35 1.05 -13.99 3.93
CA SER A 35 -0.28 -13.99 4.58
C SER A 35 -1.05 -12.72 4.20
N ASN A 36 -2.00 -12.82 3.27
CA ASN A 36 -2.94 -11.73 2.96
C ASN A 36 -4.24 -11.97 3.74
N VAL A 37 -4.41 -11.19 4.81
CA VAL A 37 -5.54 -11.29 5.73
C VAL A 37 -6.50 -10.11 5.50
N ALA A 38 -7.75 -10.28 5.91
CA ALA A 38 -8.72 -9.20 5.80
C ALA A 38 -8.35 -8.03 6.72
N ALA A 39 -8.75 -6.81 6.34
CA ALA A 39 -8.60 -5.65 7.20
C ALA A 39 -9.35 -5.85 8.53
N GLY A 40 -8.73 -5.38 9.61
CA GLY A 40 -9.24 -5.59 10.96
C GLY A 40 -8.16 -5.55 12.02
N LEU A 41 -8.61 -5.62 13.27
CA LEU A 41 -7.77 -5.70 14.46
C LEU A 41 -7.53 -7.17 14.80
N TYR A 42 -6.27 -7.59 14.73
CA TYR A 42 -5.82 -8.91 15.17
C TYR A 42 -5.18 -8.76 16.55
N GLN A 43 -5.66 -9.54 17.52
CA GLN A 43 -5.19 -9.49 18.90
C GLN A 43 -4.83 -10.86 19.42
N GLU A 44 -3.75 -10.91 20.18
CA GLU A 44 -3.26 -12.11 20.85
C GLU A 44 -2.84 -11.76 22.27
N ASN A 45 -3.09 -12.67 23.21
CA ASN A 45 -2.52 -12.62 24.55
C ASN A 45 -1.29 -13.54 24.60
N LEU A 46 -0.12 -12.95 24.37
CA LEU A 46 1.15 -13.66 24.47
C LEU A 46 1.52 -13.81 25.94
N THR A 47 1.56 -15.05 26.43
CA THR A 47 2.01 -15.33 27.80
C THR A 47 3.49 -15.67 27.78
N VAL A 48 4.31 -14.80 28.38
CA VAL A 48 5.75 -14.99 28.50
C VAL A 48 6.06 -15.52 29.90
N ALA A 49 6.53 -16.76 29.95
CA ALA A 49 7.18 -17.29 31.14
C ALA A 49 8.63 -16.76 31.20
N TRP A 50 9.02 -16.25 32.35
CA TRP A 50 10.37 -15.74 32.57
C TRP A 50 10.92 -16.32 33.87
N SER A 51 12.17 -16.76 33.80
CA SER A 51 12.97 -17.23 34.93
C SER A 51 14.20 -16.36 34.97
N TRP A 52 14.57 -15.86 36.14
CA TRP A 52 15.73 -15.01 36.32
C TRP A 52 16.58 -15.50 37.48
N ASP A 53 17.86 -15.21 37.35
CA ASP A 53 18.88 -15.45 38.35
C ASP A 53 19.97 -14.41 38.09
N TYR A 54 19.93 -13.31 38.82
CA TYR A 54 20.87 -12.22 38.63
C TYR A 54 21.41 -11.68 39.96
N CYS A 55 22.65 -11.19 39.92
CA CYS A 55 23.29 -10.56 41.06
C CYS A 55 23.05 -9.06 41.04
N SER A 56 22.25 -8.52 41.95
CA SER A 56 21.96 -7.08 42.01
C SER A 56 22.92 -6.30 42.93
N GLY A 57 23.83 -6.99 43.64
CA GLY A 57 24.78 -6.39 44.56
C GLY A 57 26.23 -6.76 44.24
N ILE A 58 27.05 -7.08 45.27
CA ILE A 58 28.49 -7.30 45.09
C ILE A 58 28.74 -8.73 44.61
N GLY A 59 29.30 -8.87 43.40
CA GLY A 59 29.82 -10.13 42.86
C GLY A 59 31.35 -10.18 42.92
N ALA A 60 31.93 -10.97 43.84
CA ALA A 60 33.38 -11.15 43.95
C ALA A 60 33.73 -12.60 44.32
N LEU A 61 34.81 -13.15 43.73
CA LEU A 61 35.33 -14.50 44.02
C LEU A 61 34.30 -15.63 43.92
N GLY A 62 33.28 -15.48 43.07
CA GLY A 62 32.19 -16.45 42.90
C GLY A 62 31.04 -16.32 43.90
N ILE A 63 31.08 -15.32 44.80
CA ILE A 63 30.02 -15.02 45.77
C ILE A 63 29.22 -13.80 45.29
N CYS A 64 27.90 -13.93 45.23
CA CYS A 64 26.98 -12.83 44.97
C CYS A 64 26.24 -12.44 46.27
N LEU A 65 26.49 -11.22 46.76
CA LEU A 65 25.69 -10.61 47.83
C LEU A 65 24.53 -9.83 47.19
N GLY A 66 23.29 -10.24 47.46
CA GLY A 66 22.09 -9.67 46.81
C GLY A 66 21.69 -10.40 45.53
N ARG A 67 21.69 -11.75 45.57
CA ARG A 67 21.19 -12.58 44.47
C ARG A 67 19.66 -12.52 44.44
N ASP A 68 19.11 -12.20 43.28
CA ASP A 68 17.68 -12.25 43.02
C ASP A 68 17.40 -13.41 42.06
N VAL A 69 16.67 -14.41 42.53
CA VAL A 69 16.30 -15.60 41.77
C VAL A 69 14.80 -15.77 41.88
N GLY A 70 14.15 -15.96 40.74
CA GLY A 70 12.72 -16.15 40.70
C GLY A 70 12.21 -16.61 39.35
N SER A 71 10.91 -16.85 39.30
CA SER A 71 10.20 -17.10 38.06
C SER A 71 8.82 -16.48 38.12
N GLY A 72 8.23 -16.23 36.95
CA GLY A 72 6.89 -15.70 36.83
C GLY A 72 6.38 -15.75 35.41
N THR A 73 5.15 -15.28 35.25
CA THR A 73 4.50 -15.11 33.94
C THR A 73 4.07 -13.67 33.79
N LYS A 74 4.21 -13.13 32.58
CA LYS A 74 3.65 -11.85 32.18
C LYS A 74 2.85 -12.04 30.91
N THR A 75 1.63 -11.52 30.90
CA THR A 75 0.77 -11.52 29.72
C THR A 75 0.95 -10.20 29.00
N LEU A 76 1.28 -10.28 27.72
CA LEU A 76 1.39 -9.14 26.82
C LEU A 76 0.21 -9.20 25.85
N ASN A 77 -0.55 -8.11 25.77
CA ASN A 77 -1.53 -7.96 24.71
C ASN A 77 -0.82 -7.43 23.46
N VAL A 78 -0.78 -8.25 22.42
CA VAL A 78 -0.22 -7.90 21.12
C VAL A 78 -1.39 -7.53 20.21
N SER A 79 -1.28 -6.39 19.53
CA SER A 79 -2.28 -5.94 18.56
C SER A 79 -1.62 -5.59 17.22
N LEU A 80 -2.31 -5.94 16.13
CA LEU A 80 -1.93 -5.61 14.76
C LEU A 80 -3.18 -5.12 14.02
N THR A 81 -3.13 -3.89 13.51
CA THR A 81 -4.21 -3.33 12.69
C THR A 81 -3.84 -3.46 11.22
N VAL A 82 -4.66 -4.20 10.47
CA VAL A 82 -4.56 -4.29 9.01
C VAL A 82 -5.57 -3.33 8.40
N THR A 83 -5.11 -2.41 7.56
CA THR A 83 -5.95 -1.48 6.80
C THR A 83 -6.17 -2.00 5.38
N ASN A 84 -7.25 -1.54 4.75
CA ASN A 84 -7.45 -1.77 3.32
C ASN A 84 -6.37 -1.02 2.53
N ASP A 85 -5.72 -1.72 1.60
CA ASP A 85 -4.69 -1.17 0.72
C ASP A 85 -4.74 -1.89 -0.64
N CYS A 86 -4.21 -1.24 -1.68
CA CYS A 86 -4.16 -1.78 -3.03
C CYS A 86 -2.83 -1.48 -3.73
N GLN A 87 -2.28 -2.48 -4.39
CA GLN A 87 -1.23 -2.31 -5.37
C GLN A 87 -1.85 -2.15 -6.77
N ILE A 88 -1.40 -1.14 -7.50
CA ILE A 88 -1.93 -0.77 -8.82
C ILE A 88 -0.82 -0.89 -9.86
N THR A 89 -1.13 -1.41 -11.04
CA THR A 89 -0.19 -1.46 -12.17
C THR A 89 -0.91 -1.06 -13.46
N THR A 90 -0.41 0.00 -14.09
CA THR A 90 -0.97 0.59 -15.31
C THR A 90 0.12 0.73 -16.38
N PRO A 91 -0.14 0.29 -17.63
CA PRO A 91 0.71 0.64 -18.76
C PRO A 91 0.43 2.06 -19.25
N ASP A 92 1.40 2.66 -19.94
CA ASP A 92 1.20 3.92 -20.67
C ASP A 92 0.32 3.71 -21.91
N ILE A 93 -0.53 4.69 -22.20
CA ILE A 93 -1.37 4.73 -23.39
C ILE A 93 -0.64 5.52 -24.48
N SER A 94 -0.43 4.89 -25.64
CA SER A 94 0.13 5.55 -26.83
C SER A 94 -0.79 5.38 -28.02
N PHE A 95 -1.27 6.49 -28.58
CA PHE A 95 -2.10 6.53 -29.78
C PHE A 95 -1.31 6.40 -31.09
N SER A 96 0.03 6.28 -31.02
CA SER A 96 0.93 6.38 -32.18
C SER A 96 0.76 7.72 -32.92
N SER A 97 1.15 7.78 -34.19
CA SER A 97 1.03 8.95 -35.06
C SER A 97 -0.08 8.79 -36.09
N ALA A 98 -0.76 9.90 -36.42
CA ALA A 98 -1.72 9.98 -37.50
C ALA A 98 -1.70 11.39 -38.12
N PRO A 99 -1.97 11.53 -39.43
CA PRO A 99 -1.97 12.84 -40.11
C PRO A 99 -3.20 13.69 -39.77
N VAL A 100 -4.31 13.06 -39.35
CA VAL A 100 -5.58 13.70 -38.98
C VAL A 100 -6.23 12.95 -37.83
N VAL A 101 -7.17 13.60 -37.12
CA VAL A 101 -7.82 13.02 -35.94
C VAL A 101 -8.57 11.71 -36.21
N ALA A 102 -9.11 11.55 -37.42
CA ALA A 102 -9.78 10.32 -37.86
C ALA A 102 -8.84 9.13 -38.11
N GLY A 103 -7.52 9.39 -38.21
CA GLY A 103 -6.51 8.36 -38.44
C GLY A 103 -6.00 7.68 -37.17
N PHE A 104 -6.31 8.23 -35.98
CA PHE A 104 -5.90 7.61 -34.72
C PHE A 104 -6.76 6.36 -34.44
N GLY A 105 -6.08 5.22 -34.27
CA GLY A 105 -6.71 3.98 -33.87
C GLY A 105 -7.18 4.00 -32.41
N THR A 106 -8.09 3.07 -32.08
CA THR A 106 -8.44 2.79 -30.68
C THR A 106 -7.32 2.01 -30.02
N VAL A 107 -6.89 2.44 -28.83
CA VAL A 107 -5.91 1.72 -28.02
C VAL A 107 -6.67 0.90 -26.99
N SER A 108 -6.54 -0.44 -27.03
CA SER A 108 -7.18 -1.33 -26.06
C SER A 108 -6.12 -1.93 -25.16
N GLN A 109 -6.27 -1.72 -23.85
CA GLN A 109 -5.31 -2.16 -22.82
C GLN A 109 -6.06 -2.52 -21.53
N SER A 110 -5.32 -2.87 -20.49
CA SER A 110 -5.87 -3.15 -19.18
C SER A 110 -5.00 -2.60 -18.07
N LEU A 111 -5.61 -2.43 -16.89
CA LEU A 111 -4.91 -2.14 -15.65
C LEU A 111 -5.21 -3.21 -14.62
N ASN A 112 -4.26 -3.41 -13.71
CA ASN A 112 -4.33 -4.43 -12.67
C ASN A 112 -4.42 -3.76 -11.31
N VAL A 113 -5.35 -4.23 -10.48
CA VAL A 113 -5.51 -3.79 -9.09
C VAL A 113 -5.51 -5.02 -8.20
N SER A 114 -4.62 -5.06 -7.21
CA SER A 114 -4.55 -6.11 -6.20
C SER A 114 -4.78 -5.50 -4.84
N CYS A 115 -5.92 -5.79 -4.22
CA CYS A 115 -6.32 -5.20 -2.94
C CYS A 115 -6.35 -6.22 -1.80
N THR A 116 -6.29 -5.71 -0.56
CA THR A 116 -6.47 -6.48 0.68
C THR A 116 -7.67 -7.42 0.59
N LYS A 117 -7.50 -8.65 1.07
CA LYS A 117 -8.55 -9.68 1.01
C LYS A 117 -9.87 -9.19 1.61
N GLY A 118 -10.98 -9.39 0.89
CA GLY A 118 -12.33 -9.03 1.31
C GLY A 118 -12.68 -7.55 1.19
N SER A 119 -11.78 -6.69 0.69
CA SER A 119 -12.08 -5.27 0.50
C SER A 119 -12.97 -5.03 -0.72
N ASN A 120 -14.09 -4.34 -0.53
CA ASN A 120 -14.83 -3.77 -1.65
C ASN A 120 -14.20 -2.42 -1.99
N TYR A 121 -14.05 -2.12 -3.27
CA TYR A 121 -13.45 -0.87 -3.72
C TYR A 121 -14.03 -0.41 -5.06
N THR A 122 -13.74 0.84 -5.41
CA THR A 122 -14.02 1.44 -6.71
C THR A 122 -12.76 2.09 -7.30
N VAL A 123 -12.56 1.92 -8.60
CA VAL A 123 -11.45 2.49 -9.36
C VAL A 123 -11.94 3.67 -10.19
N GLY A 124 -11.31 4.82 -10.00
CA GLY A 124 -11.58 6.06 -10.72
C GLY A 124 -10.40 6.48 -11.58
N LEU A 125 -10.72 7.23 -12.63
CA LEU A 125 -9.76 7.95 -13.46
C LEU A 125 -10.17 9.43 -13.47
N ASP A 126 -9.28 10.34 -13.06
CA ASP A 126 -9.55 11.77 -13.11
C ASP A 126 -9.61 12.31 -14.55
N ASP A 127 -9.84 13.62 -14.71
CA ASP A 127 -10.02 14.22 -16.03
C ASP A 127 -8.69 14.67 -16.69
N GLY A 128 -7.56 14.25 -16.15
CA GLY A 128 -6.24 14.69 -16.58
C GLY A 128 -5.96 16.16 -16.27
N GLN A 129 -4.87 16.69 -16.81
CA GLN A 129 -4.40 18.05 -16.47
C GLN A 129 -5.08 19.16 -17.27
N ASN A 130 -5.72 18.83 -18.39
CA ASN A 130 -6.20 19.85 -19.33
C ASN A 130 -7.66 19.67 -19.76
N VAL A 131 -8.52 19.13 -18.88
CA VAL A 131 -9.94 18.90 -19.16
C VAL A 131 -10.66 20.14 -19.74
N SER A 132 -11.55 19.92 -20.70
CA SER A 132 -12.50 20.95 -21.16
C SER A 132 -13.71 20.30 -21.83
N GLY A 133 -14.90 20.89 -21.63
CA GLY A 133 -16.14 20.35 -22.20
C GLY A 133 -16.44 18.91 -21.76
N GLY A 134 -15.94 18.49 -20.59
CA GLY A 134 -16.09 17.12 -20.08
C GLY A 134 -15.19 16.07 -20.73
N ARG A 135 -14.25 16.48 -21.60
CA ARG A 135 -13.29 15.58 -22.28
C ARG A 135 -11.88 15.81 -21.76
N ARG A 136 -11.12 14.71 -21.61
CA ARG A 136 -9.67 14.81 -21.36
C ARG A 136 -8.98 15.39 -22.58
N ARG A 137 -7.88 16.10 -22.39
CA ARG A 137 -7.12 16.67 -23.51
C ARG A 137 -5.64 16.53 -23.25
N MET A 138 -4.95 15.93 -24.22
CA MET A 138 -3.51 16.01 -24.28
C MET A 138 -3.09 17.40 -24.77
N LYS A 139 -1.95 17.88 -24.30
CA LYS A 139 -1.42 19.21 -24.60
C LYS A 139 -0.04 19.09 -25.25
N SER A 140 0.22 19.92 -26.25
CA SER A 140 1.57 20.06 -26.84
C SER A 140 2.35 21.20 -26.19
N SER A 141 3.67 21.25 -26.43
CA SER A 141 4.54 22.34 -25.98
C SER A 141 4.10 23.73 -26.48
N ALA A 142 3.41 23.80 -27.62
CA ALA A 142 2.88 25.02 -28.22
C ALA A 142 1.46 25.39 -27.73
N ASN A 143 0.96 24.78 -26.65
CA ASN A 143 -0.40 24.98 -26.11
C ASN A 143 -1.54 24.61 -27.08
N ASN A 144 -1.30 23.71 -28.03
CA ASN A 144 -2.39 23.06 -28.77
C ASN A 144 -2.94 21.88 -27.97
N TYR A 145 -4.19 21.51 -28.21
CA TYR A 145 -4.86 20.44 -27.49
C TYR A 145 -5.41 19.36 -28.43
N LEU A 146 -5.39 18.12 -27.97
CA LEU A 146 -5.99 16.97 -28.64
C LEU A 146 -6.91 16.24 -27.65
N ALA A 147 -8.22 16.28 -27.89
CA ALA A 147 -9.21 15.68 -27.01
C ALA A 147 -9.25 14.15 -27.18
N TYR A 148 -9.34 13.46 -26.06
CA TYR A 148 -9.43 12.00 -26.00
C TYR A 148 -10.23 11.56 -24.77
N ASP A 149 -10.57 10.28 -24.69
CA ASP A 149 -11.07 9.70 -23.46
C ASP A 149 -10.74 8.22 -23.33
N ILE A 150 -10.87 7.74 -22.09
CA ILE A 150 -10.74 6.34 -21.70
C ILE A 150 -12.13 5.81 -21.35
N PHE A 151 -12.51 4.70 -21.95
CA PHE A 151 -13.83 4.08 -21.85
C PHE A 151 -13.74 2.72 -21.17
N LYS A 152 -14.80 2.35 -20.47
CA LYS A 152 -14.88 1.07 -19.74
C LYS A 152 -14.88 -0.09 -20.73
N SER A 153 -13.98 -1.06 -20.53
CA SER A 153 -13.85 -2.26 -21.36
C SER A 153 -13.81 -1.93 -22.86
N ALA A 154 -14.55 -2.63 -23.72
CA ALA A 154 -14.72 -2.30 -25.15
C ALA A 154 -15.88 -1.32 -25.43
N GLY A 155 -16.48 -0.72 -24.40
CA GLY A 155 -17.69 0.08 -24.50
C GLY A 155 -17.46 1.54 -24.92
N THR A 156 -18.55 2.31 -24.82
CA THR A 156 -18.61 3.76 -25.07
C THR A 156 -18.88 4.58 -23.80
N VAL A 157 -19.01 3.91 -22.65
CA VAL A 157 -19.19 4.58 -21.35
C VAL A 157 -17.83 5.10 -20.88
N ARG A 158 -17.72 6.42 -20.73
CA ARG A 158 -16.52 7.06 -20.22
C ARG A 158 -16.19 6.56 -18.82
N TRP A 159 -14.93 6.21 -18.58
CA TRP A 159 -14.42 5.93 -17.25
C TRP A 159 -13.96 7.24 -16.62
N GLY A 160 -14.58 7.60 -15.48
CA GLY A 160 -14.31 8.83 -14.74
C GLY A 160 -14.07 8.59 -13.25
N SER A 161 -13.96 9.67 -12.50
CA SER A 161 -13.57 9.66 -11.08
C SER A 161 -14.75 9.71 -10.11
N SER A 162 -15.99 9.88 -10.57
CA SER A 162 -17.15 10.06 -9.70
C SER A 162 -18.38 9.24 -10.10
N GLY A 163 -19.22 8.91 -9.11
CA GLY A 163 -20.49 8.22 -9.29
C GLY A 163 -20.41 6.97 -10.17
N ALA A 164 -21.38 6.83 -11.08
CA ALA A 164 -21.45 5.70 -12.02
C ALA A 164 -20.33 5.69 -13.09
N ALA A 165 -19.49 6.73 -13.17
CA ALA A 165 -18.34 6.76 -14.08
C ALA A 165 -17.14 5.98 -13.51
N ARG A 166 -17.05 5.79 -12.19
CA ARG A 166 -16.09 4.86 -11.55
C ARG A 166 -16.45 3.41 -11.88
N ARG A 167 -15.53 2.47 -11.65
CA ARG A 167 -15.78 1.03 -11.78
C ARG A 167 -15.66 0.36 -10.42
N ALA A 168 -16.69 -0.36 -10.00
CA ALA A 168 -16.61 -1.16 -8.78
C ALA A 168 -15.71 -2.39 -9.00
N SER A 169 -15.17 -2.93 -7.92
CA SER A 169 -14.41 -4.20 -7.91
C SER A 169 -15.19 -5.38 -8.52
N THR A 170 -16.52 -5.37 -8.42
CA THR A 170 -17.43 -6.31 -9.09
C THR A 170 -17.51 -6.12 -10.61
N ASP A 171 -17.12 -4.96 -11.12
CA ASP A 171 -17.15 -4.64 -12.56
C ASP A 171 -15.86 -5.08 -13.26
N ALA A 172 -14.88 -5.66 -12.56
CA ALA A 172 -13.62 -6.09 -13.17
C ALA A 172 -13.86 -7.14 -14.27
N ASP A 173 -13.10 -7.04 -15.36
CA ASP A 173 -13.22 -7.94 -16.50
C ASP A 173 -12.60 -9.32 -16.19
N VAL A 174 -11.66 -9.39 -15.24
CA VAL A 174 -11.08 -10.65 -14.72
C VAL A 174 -11.08 -10.61 -13.19
N ASN A 175 -11.48 -11.72 -12.56
CA ASN A 175 -11.62 -11.89 -11.13
C ASN A 175 -12.58 -10.88 -10.44
N PRO A 176 -13.80 -10.63 -10.96
CA PRO A 176 -14.73 -9.68 -10.35
C PRO A 176 -15.10 -10.06 -8.92
N GLY A 177 -15.26 -9.04 -8.08
CA GLY A 177 -15.63 -9.18 -6.67
C GLY A 177 -14.68 -8.44 -5.75
N ALA A 178 -14.82 -8.67 -4.44
CA ALA A 178 -13.95 -8.08 -3.45
C ALA A 178 -12.47 -8.46 -3.66
N GLY A 179 -11.55 -7.66 -3.11
CA GLY A 179 -10.12 -7.93 -3.11
C GLY A 179 -9.83 -9.38 -2.73
N THR A 180 -9.03 -10.07 -3.53
CA THR A 180 -8.73 -11.50 -3.33
C THR A 180 -7.62 -11.70 -2.32
N GLY A 181 -6.82 -10.67 -2.06
CA GLY A 181 -5.57 -10.74 -1.31
C GLY A 181 -4.43 -11.47 -2.04
N ILE A 182 -4.72 -12.09 -3.18
CA ILE A 182 -3.76 -12.79 -4.03
C ILE A 182 -4.14 -12.58 -5.50
N GLY A 183 -3.14 -12.31 -6.36
CA GLY A 183 -3.40 -11.96 -7.75
C GLY A 183 -4.07 -10.58 -7.90
N SER A 184 -4.61 -10.31 -9.08
CA SER A 184 -5.19 -9.00 -9.42
C SER A 184 -6.58 -9.14 -10.02
N GLN A 185 -7.41 -8.14 -9.75
CA GLN A 185 -8.53 -7.78 -10.60
C GLN A 185 -8.04 -7.00 -11.81
N VAL A 186 -8.55 -7.36 -12.99
CA VAL A 186 -8.15 -6.71 -14.24
C VAL A 186 -9.30 -5.88 -14.77
N PHE A 187 -9.03 -4.62 -15.08
CA PHE A 187 -9.98 -3.72 -15.70
C PHE A 187 -9.50 -3.37 -17.10
N ASN A 188 -10.18 -3.90 -18.11
CA ASN A 188 -9.94 -3.58 -19.50
C ASN A 188 -10.50 -2.19 -19.81
N TYR A 189 -9.87 -1.50 -20.75
CA TYR A 189 -10.35 -0.21 -21.24
C TYR A 189 -9.97 -0.03 -22.70
N ASN A 190 -10.69 0.89 -23.35
CA ASN A 190 -10.29 1.42 -24.65
C ASN A 190 -10.10 2.93 -24.54
N ALA A 191 -9.00 3.45 -25.09
CA ALA A 191 -8.74 4.87 -25.20
C ALA A 191 -8.93 5.29 -26.65
N LYS A 192 -9.56 6.45 -26.86
CA LYS A 192 -9.86 6.99 -28.21
C LYS A 192 -9.63 8.49 -28.26
N VAL A 193 -9.03 8.94 -29.37
CA VAL A 193 -9.05 10.35 -29.76
C VAL A 193 -10.41 10.65 -30.38
N TYR A 194 -11.00 11.77 -29.99
CA TYR A 194 -12.28 12.21 -30.54
C TYR A 194 -12.11 12.67 -32.00
N THR A 195 -13.02 12.26 -32.89
CA THR A 195 -12.96 12.62 -34.31
C THR A 195 -13.78 13.86 -34.65
N ASP A 196 -14.61 14.33 -33.72
CA ASP A 196 -15.46 15.53 -33.82
C ASP A 196 -14.75 16.80 -33.32
N GLN A 197 -13.44 16.89 -33.53
CA GLN A 197 -12.62 18.07 -33.25
C GLN A 197 -11.84 18.48 -34.50
N ALA A 198 -11.45 19.75 -34.59
CA ALA A 198 -10.53 20.19 -35.65
C ALA A 198 -9.18 19.50 -35.49
N THR A 199 -8.55 19.10 -36.60
CA THR A 199 -7.20 18.53 -36.55
C THR A 199 -6.21 19.58 -36.08
N PRO A 200 -5.56 19.39 -34.91
CA PRO A 200 -4.61 20.37 -34.42
C PRO A 200 -3.28 20.25 -35.18
N PRO A 201 -2.38 21.25 -35.08
CA PRO A 201 -1.07 21.20 -35.73
C PRO A 201 -0.25 19.96 -35.35
N ALA A 202 0.64 19.53 -36.24
CA ALA A 202 1.53 18.41 -35.98
C ALA A 202 2.46 18.70 -34.78
N ALA A 203 2.37 17.86 -33.75
CA ALA A 203 3.19 17.92 -32.54
C ALA A 203 3.05 16.62 -31.75
N THR A 204 3.87 16.46 -30.71
CA THR A 204 3.62 15.49 -29.65
C THR A 204 2.66 16.08 -28.62
N TYR A 205 1.62 15.33 -28.26
CA TYR A 205 0.63 15.71 -27.26
C TYR A 205 0.72 14.71 -26.10
N SER A 206 0.74 15.21 -24.86
CA SER A 206 0.74 14.38 -23.65
C SER A 206 -0.26 14.88 -22.61
N ASP A 207 -0.71 13.98 -21.74
CA ASP A 207 -1.52 14.28 -20.56
C ASP A 207 -1.08 13.36 -19.41
N SER A 208 -1.47 13.69 -18.18
CA SER A 208 -1.32 12.80 -17.02
C SER A 208 -2.67 12.60 -16.36
N VAL A 209 -3.11 11.35 -16.26
CA VAL A 209 -4.38 10.95 -15.64
C VAL A 209 -4.07 10.24 -14.33
N ILE A 210 -4.70 10.68 -13.25
CA ILE A 210 -4.58 10.04 -11.95
C ILE A 210 -5.59 8.91 -11.87
N LEU A 211 -5.10 7.72 -11.57
CA LEU A 211 -5.91 6.59 -11.16
C LEU A 211 -5.97 6.54 -9.63
N ASP A 212 -7.19 6.52 -9.10
CA ASP A 212 -7.44 6.42 -7.67
C ASP A 212 -8.29 5.20 -7.32
N VAL A 213 -8.07 4.66 -6.12
CA VAL A 213 -8.89 3.58 -5.55
C VAL A 213 -9.53 4.08 -4.26
N GLN A 214 -10.83 3.81 -4.09
CA GLN A 214 -11.61 4.18 -2.92
C GLN A 214 -12.31 2.95 -2.36
N PHE A 215 -12.26 2.76 -1.03
CA PHE A 215 -12.90 1.69 -0.29
C PHE A 215 -14.28 2.10 0.23
#